data_AF-A0AAU2Y7L6-F1
#
_entry.id   AF-A0AAU2Y7L6-F1
#
_cell.length_a   1.000
_cell.length_b   1.000
_cell.length_c   1.000
_cell.angle_alpha   90.00
_cell.angle_beta   90.00
_cell.angle_gamma   90.00
#
_symmetry.space_group_name_H-M   'P 1'
#
loop_
_entity.id
_entity.type
_entity.pdbx_description
1 polymer ?
#
loop_
_entity_poly.entity_id
_entity_poly.type
_entity_poly.pdbx_seq_one_letter_code
_entity_poly.pdbx_strand_id
1 'polypeptide(L)'
;MADTSVRISAETRDRFKALADSRGKSLASYLDELSQQAENQERLGQATAFFDAALDPETVEAFDAHYGGLPAGARASHRAA
;
A
#
# COMPACT_ATOMS: atom_id res chain seq x y z
N MET A 1 -9.16 13.03 21.02
CA MET A 1 -10.12 12.15 20.32
C MET A 1 -10.93 11.41 21.37
N ALA A 2 -12.18 11.05 21.08
CA ALA A 2 -12.98 10.25 21.99
C ALA A 2 -12.58 8.76 21.86
N ASP A 3 -12.42 8.07 22.98
CA ASP A 3 -12.18 6.64 22.98
C ASP A 3 -13.42 5.91 22.46
N THR A 4 -13.21 4.94 21.57
CA THR A 4 -14.27 4.10 21.00
C THR A 4 -13.90 2.63 21.11
N SER A 5 -14.88 1.75 21.03
CA SER A 5 -14.67 0.30 21.09
C SER A 5 -15.26 -0.39 19.87
N VAL A 6 -14.51 -1.37 19.34
CA VAL A 6 -14.91 -2.19 18.20
C VAL A 6 -14.83 -3.65 18.61
N ARG A 7 -15.84 -4.44 18.21
CA ARG A 7 -15.86 -5.87 18.51
C ARG A 7 -14.96 -6.61 17.51
N ILE A 8 -14.00 -7.35 18.03
CA ILE A 8 -13.13 -8.27 17.28
C ILE A 8 -13.05 -9.62 18.02
N SER A 9 -12.61 -10.67 17.34
CA SER A 9 -12.35 -11.95 18.02
C SER A 9 -11.19 -11.81 19.02
N ALA A 10 -11.22 -12.59 20.09
CA ALA A 10 -10.16 -12.61 21.10
C ALA A 10 -8.79 -12.92 20.47
N GLU A 11 -8.76 -13.89 19.56
CA GLU A 11 -7.54 -14.24 18.81
C GLU A 11 -6.98 -13.06 18.01
N THR A 12 -7.82 -12.29 17.31
CA THR A 12 -7.37 -11.12 16.55
C THR A 12 -6.85 -10.02 17.47
N ARG A 13 -7.54 -9.78 18.59
CA ARG A 13 -7.05 -8.85 19.62
C ARG A 13 -5.66 -9.26 20.12
N ASP A 14 -5.47 -10.55 20.42
CA ASP A 14 -4.23 -11.06 20.99
C ASP A 14 -3.07 -10.99 19.98
N ARG A 15 -3.35 -11.26 18.70
CA ARG A 15 -2.39 -11.02 17.61
C ARG A 15 -1.97 -9.56 17.50
N PHE A 16 -2.93 -8.62 17.52
CA PHE A 16 -2.58 -7.20 17.48
C PHE A 16 -1.82 -6.73 18.72
N LYS A 17 -2.16 -7.26 19.89
CA LYS A 17 -1.43 -6.97 21.12
C LYS A 17 0.02 -7.45 21.04
N ALA A 18 0.25 -8.69 20.61
CA ALA A 18 1.61 -9.21 20.45
C ALA A 18 2.44 -8.38 19.44
N LEU A 19 1.83 -7.93 18.35
CA LEU A 19 2.47 -7.05 17.37
C LEU A 19 2.79 -5.67 17.95
N ALA A 20 1.87 -5.06 18.69
CA ALA A 20 2.09 -3.79 19.37
C ALA A 20 3.23 -3.89 20.41
N ASP A 21 3.20 -4.94 21.23
CA ASP A 21 4.20 -5.21 22.27
C ASP A 21 5.59 -5.41 21.65
N SER A 22 5.70 -6.16 20.55
CA SER A 22 6.97 -6.36 19.83
C SER A 22 7.59 -5.06 19.28
N ARG A 23 6.76 -4.02 19.10
CA ARG A 23 7.15 -2.70 18.60
C ARG A 23 7.25 -1.66 19.72
N GLY A 24 7.05 -2.06 20.98
CA GLY A 24 7.06 -1.16 22.14
C GLY A 24 5.93 -0.13 22.13
N LYS A 25 4.78 -0.46 21.51
CA LYS A 25 3.64 0.46 21.37
C LYS A 25 2.44 -0.01 22.18
N SER A 26 1.58 0.93 22.55
CA SER A 26 0.24 0.58 23.02
C SER A 26 -0.59 0.02 21.87
N LEU A 27 -1.56 -0.84 22.17
CA LEU A 27 -2.48 -1.36 21.15
C LEU A 27 -3.20 -0.24 20.39
N ALA A 28 -3.63 0.83 21.09
CA ALA A 28 -4.30 1.97 20.47
C ALA A 28 -3.38 2.70 19.47
N SER A 29 -2.13 2.99 19.86
CA SER A 29 -1.16 3.64 18.98
C SER A 29 -0.81 2.75 17.78
N TYR A 30 -0.70 1.44 17.99
CA TYR A 30 -0.47 0.49 16.91
C TYR A 30 -1.63 0.46 15.90
N LEU A 31 -2.87 0.46 16.38
CA LEU A 31 -4.06 0.47 15.52
C LEU A 31 -4.23 1.79 14.76
N ASP A 32 -3.88 2.92 15.38
CA ASP A 32 -3.90 4.23 14.73
C ASP A 32 -2.93 4.26 13.53
N GLU A 33 -1.70 3.80 13.74
CA GLU A 33 -0.70 3.68 12.66
C GLU A 33 -1.12 2.71 11.57
N LEU A 34 -1.71 1.57 11.96
CA LEU A 34 -2.22 0.58 11.00
C LEU A 34 -3.33 1.19 10.12
N SER A 35 -4.19 2.04 10.71
CA SER A 35 -5.26 2.70 9.96
C SER A 35 -4.70 3.68 8.92
N GLN A 36 -3.70 4.48 9.30
CA GLN A 36 -3.01 5.40 8.38
C GLN A 36 -2.28 4.66 7.25
N GLN A 37 -1.67 3.51 7.57
CA GLN A 37 -1.02 2.66 6.57
C GLN A 37 -2.01 2.08 5.58
N ALA A 38 -3.15 1.57 6.05
CA ALA A 38 -4.21 1.05 5.18
C ALA A 38 -4.79 2.14 4.27
N GLU A 39 -5.06 3.33 4.80
CA GLU A 39 -5.55 4.46 4.00
C GLU A 39 -4.54 4.89 2.93
N ASN A 40 -3.25 4.94 3.28
CA ASN A 40 -2.22 5.24 2.29
C ASN A 40 -2.12 4.16 1.21
N GLN A 41 -2.25 2.88 1.56
CA GLN A 41 -2.22 1.79 0.57
C GLN A 41 -3.40 1.89 -0.41
N GLU A 42 -4.61 2.19 0.08
CA GLU A 42 -5.78 2.44 -0.77
C GLU A 42 -5.56 3.62 -1.71
N ARG A 43 -5.07 4.76 -1.20
CA ARG A 43 -4.76 5.93 -2.00
C ARG A 43 -3.71 5.65 -3.07
N LEU A 44 -2.65 4.90 -2.73
CA LEU A 44 -1.61 4.50 -3.67
C LEU A 44 -2.16 3.57 -4.76
N GLY A 45 -3.04 2.64 -4.40
CA GLY A 45 -3.71 1.76 -5.36
C GLY A 45 -4.55 2.55 -6.37
N GLN A 46 -5.33 3.52 -5.88
CA GLN A 46 -6.13 4.40 -6.74
C GLN A 46 -5.24 5.26 -7.64
N ALA A 47 -4.20 5.89 -7.09
CA ALA A 47 -3.27 6.70 -7.87
C ALA A 47 -2.58 5.89 -8.97
N THR A 48 -2.18 4.66 -8.69
CA THR A 48 -1.58 3.74 -9.67
C THR A 48 -2.58 3.42 -10.78
N ALA A 49 -3.82 3.07 -10.44
CA ALA A 49 -4.85 2.79 -11.44
C ALA A 49 -5.16 4.01 -12.34
N PHE A 50 -5.20 5.21 -11.77
CA PHE A 50 -5.37 6.44 -12.55
C PHE A 50 -4.18 6.72 -13.46
N PHE A 51 -2.97 6.52 -12.96
CA PHE A 51 -1.76 6.70 -13.76
C PHE A 51 -1.74 5.72 -14.94
N ASP A 52 -1.98 4.44 -14.70
CA ASP A 52 -2.04 3.43 -15.75
C ASP A 52 -3.13 3.72 -16.79
N ALA A 53 -4.29 4.22 -16.36
CA ALA A 53 -5.37 4.61 -17.27
C ALA A 53 -5.06 5.87 -18.09
N ALA A 54 -4.21 6.76 -17.57
CA ALA A 54 -3.81 8.01 -18.24
C ALA A 54 -2.61 7.82 -19.19
N LEU A 55 -1.84 6.74 -19.02
CA LEU A 55 -0.74 6.42 -19.92
C LEU A 55 -1.27 5.94 -21.27
N ASP A 56 -1.09 6.74 -22.30
CA ASP A 56 -1.24 6.26 -23.67
C ASP A 56 0.04 5.51 -24.11
N PRO A 57 -0.09 4.46 -24.96
CA PRO A 57 1.06 3.67 -25.40
C PRO A 57 2.12 4.48 -26.16
N GLU A 58 1.72 5.54 -26.87
CA GLU A 58 2.61 6.36 -27.69
C GLU A 58 3.54 7.22 -26.80
N THR A 59 3.01 7.75 -25.70
CA THR A 59 3.74 8.48 -24.66
C THR A 59 4.72 7.56 -23.93
N VAL A 60 4.33 6.32 -23.63
CA VAL A 60 5.24 5.34 -23.01
C VAL A 60 6.38 4.96 -23.96
N GLU A 61 6.08 4.70 -25.22
CA GLU A 61 7.10 4.39 -26.24
C GLU A 61 8.04 5.57 -26.50
N ALA A 62 7.50 6.79 -26.59
CA ALA A 62 8.31 8.00 -26.76
C ALA A 62 9.20 8.27 -25.54
N PHE A 63 8.71 8.05 -24.33
CA PHE A 63 9.49 8.15 -23.11
C PHE A 63 10.62 7.11 -23.07
N ASP A 64 10.32 5.85 -23.38
CA ASP A 64 11.33 4.78 -23.44
C ASP A 64 12.40 5.08 -24.50
N ALA A 65 12.01 5.62 -25.66
CA ALA A 65 12.94 6.02 -26.71
C ALA A 65 13.86 7.19 -26.28
N HIS A 66 13.35 8.14 -25.50
CA HIS A 66 14.14 9.30 -25.05
C HIS A 66 15.04 9.02 -23.86
N TYR A 67 14.61 8.15 -22.94
CA TYR A 67 15.31 7.92 -21.66
C TYR A 67 15.94 6.52 -21.55
N GLY A 68 15.90 5.72 -22.62
CA GLY A 68 16.57 4.41 -22.70
C GLY A 68 15.74 3.23 -22.18
N GLY A 69 14.49 3.47 -21.78
CA GLY A 69 13.52 2.48 -21.32
C GLY A 69 13.91 1.71 -20.06
N LEU A 70 12.99 0.88 -19.58
CA LEU A 70 13.27 -0.01 -18.45
C LEU A 70 14.15 -1.20 -18.87
N PRO A 71 15.13 -1.62 -18.04
CA PRO A 71 15.93 -2.81 -18.32
C PRO A 71 15.03 -4.04 -18.45
N ALA A 72 15.38 -4.96 -19.36
CA ALA A 72 14.53 -6.08 -19.80
C ALA A 72 13.93 -6.95 -18.66
N GLY A 73 14.59 -7.01 -17.50
CA GLY A 73 14.09 -7.73 -16.31
C GLY A 73 12.90 -7.07 -15.60
N ALA A 74 12.72 -5.74 -15.72
CA ALA A 74 11.64 -5.01 -15.05
C ALA A 74 10.32 -5.02 -15.84
N ARG A 75 10.38 -5.24 -17.16
CA ARG A 75 9.20 -5.34 -18.03
C ARG A 75 8.42 -6.64 -17.86
N ALA A 76 9.08 -7.73 -17.45
CA ALA A 76 8.45 -9.03 -17.26
C ALA A 76 7.51 -9.07 -16.04
N SER A 77 7.76 -8.26 -15.01
CA SER A 77 6.92 -8.18 -13.81
C SER A 77 5.63 -7.37 -13.98
N HIS A 78 5.55 -6.48 -14.98
CA HIS A 78 4.35 -5.67 -15.24
C HIS A 78 3.32 -6.34 -16.17
N ARG A 79 3.66 -7.45 -16.83
CA ARG A 79 2.76 -8.14 -17.78
C ARG A 79 2.06 -9.37 -17.20
N ALA A 80 2.32 -9.69 -15.93
CA ALA A 80 1.68 -10.77 -15.20
C ALA A 80 0.74 -10.20 -14.13
N ALA A 81 -0.37 -9.63 -14.58
CA ALA A 81 -1.56 -9.33 -13.77
C ALA A 81 -2.78 -9.38 -14.68
#